data_AF-A0A2S9FGM2-F1
#
_entry.id   AF-A0A2S9FGM2-F1
#
_cell.length_a   1.000
_cell.length_b   1.000
_cell.length_c   1.000
_cell.angle_alpha   90.00
_cell.angle_beta   90.00
_cell.angle_gamma   90.00
#
_symmetry.space_group_name_H-M   'P 1'
#
loop_
_entity.id
_entity.type
_entity.pdbx_description
1 polymer ?
#
loop_
_entity_poly.entity_id
_entity_poly.type
_entity_poly.pdbx_seq_one_letter_code
_entity_poly.pdbx_strand_id
1 'polypeptide(L)'
;GATFAQKLGWNGVPVTSSYAACASGSQALQSARAQILAGFCDVALVIGADTTPKGFFAPVGGERKNDPDWQRFHLIGATNTVYFALLARRRMDLYGATVDDFANVKVKNARHGLNNPNARYRKEASIAGVLASPVVSEPLRLLDICATSDGAAALIVASKAFAEKHLGSLDGVPSVRAVSLQSPQYPQHLPELPDIATDSTAVVPGPERVFKDQILDAAYAEAGIGPEDLSLAEVYDLSTALELDWYEHLGL
;
A
#
# COMPACT_ATOMS: atom_id res chain seq x y z
N GLY A 1 17.85 4.78 -8.17
CA GLY A 1 18.26 5.82 -9.14
C GLY A 1 19.37 5.36 -10.09
N ALA A 2 20.62 5.35 -9.64
CA ALA A 2 21.80 5.13 -10.50
C ALA A 2 21.74 3.83 -11.32
N THR A 3 21.31 2.71 -10.73
CA THR A 3 21.19 1.42 -11.43
C THR A 3 20.35 1.51 -12.71
N PHE A 4 19.19 2.18 -12.65
CA PHE A 4 18.31 2.30 -13.82
C PHE A 4 18.89 3.28 -14.85
N ALA A 5 19.37 4.43 -14.40
CA ALA A 5 19.97 5.41 -15.30
C ALA A 5 21.22 4.84 -16.02
N GLN A 6 21.97 3.94 -15.38
CA GLN A 6 23.08 3.22 -16.02
C GLN A 6 22.60 2.35 -17.15
N LYS A 7 21.57 1.54 -16.88
CA LYS A 7 20.98 0.61 -17.86
C LYS A 7 20.33 1.35 -19.02
N LEU A 8 19.87 2.58 -18.80
CA LEU A 8 19.32 3.45 -19.83
C LEU A 8 20.40 4.26 -20.58
N GLY A 9 21.68 4.15 -20.22
CA GLY A 9 22.78 4.71 -21.00
C GLY A 9 23.25 6.12 -20.61
N TRP A 10 22.95 6.59 -19.40
CA TRP A 10 23.44 7.89 -18.90
C TRP A 10 23.09 9.11 -19.78
N ASN A 11 21.83 9.22 -20.20
CA ASN A 11 21.38 10.26 -21.14
C ASN A 11 21.24 11.67 -20.53
N GLY A 12 21.83 11.95 -19.37
CA GLY A 12 21.75 13.26 -18.70
C GLY A 12 20.38 13.63 -18.11
N VAL A 13 19.40 12.72 -18.11
CA VAL A 13 18.06 12.94 -17.52
C VAL A 13 18.15 13.00 -15.99
N PRO A 14 17.51 13.98 -15.32
CA PRO A 14 17.47 14.05 -13.87
C PRO A 14 16.88 12.78 -13.23
N VAL A 15 17.44 12.37 -12.09
CA VAL A 15 17.01 11.16 -11.38
C VAL A 15 16.73 11.50 -9.92
N THR A 16 15.54 11.14 -9.46
CA THR A 16 15.15 11.20 -8.04
C THR A 16 14.86 9.79 -7.54
N SER A 17 15.18 9.51 -6.28
CA SER A 17 14.77 8.27 -5.61
C SER A 17 13.95 8.65 -4.37
N SER A 18 12.90 7.88 -4.12
CA SER A 18 11.97 8.07 -3.01
C SER A 18 11.89 6.78 -2.19
N TYR A 19 11.58 6.90 -0.91
CA TYR A 19 11.43 5.77 0.00
C TYR A 19 10.31 6.07 1.00
N ALA A 20 9.26 5.27 0.93
CA ALA A 20 8.13 5.26 1.85
C ALA A 20 7.64 3.81 2.06
N ALA A 21 8.59 2.90 2.31
CA ALA A 21 8.31 1.47 2.40
C ALA A 21 7.43 0.98 1.24
N CYS A 22 6.30 0.34 1.52
CA CYS A 22 5.39 -0.17 0.50
C CYS A 22 4.68 0.93 -0.32
N ALA A 23 4.60 2.16 0.18
CA ALA A 23 4.01 3.30 -0.54
C ALA A 23 5.00 4.02 -1.48
N SER A 24 6.24 3.52 -1.61
CA SER A 24 7.29 4.15 -2.43
C SER A 24 6.87 4.36 -3.88
N GLY A 25 6.09 3.44 -4.45
CA GLY A 25 5.55 3.57 -5.82
C GLY A 25 4.65 4.81 -5.98
N SER A 26 3.69 5.00 -5.07
CA SER A 26 2.80 6.17 -5.06
C SER A 26 3.57 7.47 -4.81
N GLN A 27 4.59 7.44 -3.94
CA GLN A 27 5.46 8.59 -3.70
C GLN A 27 6.29 8.98 -4.93
N ALA A 28 6.84 7.99 -5.64
CA ALA A 28 7.54 8.21 -6.91
C ALA A 28 6.60 8.77 -7.98
N LEU A 29 5.36 8.27 -8.07
CA LEU A 29 4.34 8.80 -8.97
C LEU A 29 3.99 10.26 -8.66
N GLN A 30 3.75 10.60 -7.39
CA GLN A 30 3.48 11.99 -7.00
C GLN A 30 4.65 12.92 -7.28
N SER A 31 5.89 12.45 -7.08
CA SER A 31 7.09 13.23 -7.40
C SER A 31 7.18 13.53 -8.91
N ALA A 32 6.89 12.55 -9.76
CA ALA A 32 6.83 12.73 -11.21
C ALA A 32 5.69 13.68 -11.62
N ARG A 33 4.49 13.49 -11.07
CA ARG A 33 3.33 14.35 -11.31
C ARG A 33 3.62 15.80 -10.92
N ALA A 34 4.23 16.03 -9.75
CA ALA A 34 4.59 17.37 -9.28
C ALA A 34 5.59 18.06 -10.22
N GLN A 35 6.61 17.35 -10.71
CA GLN A 35 7.57 17.94 -11.67
C GLN A 35 6.92 18.31 -13.00
N ILE A 36 5.99 17.49 -13.50
CA ILE A 36 5.24 17.76 -14.72
C ILE A 36 4.34 18.99 -14.53
N LEU A 37 3.56 19.03 -13.44
CA LEU A 37 2.66 20.14 -13.14
C LEU A 37 3.41 21.47 -12.91
N ALA A 38 4.63 21.40 -12.36
CA ALA A 38 5.50 22.56 -12.19
C ALA A 38 6.21 23.01 -13.49
N GLY A 39 6.07 22.27 -14.59
CA GLY A 39 6.69 22.59 -15.87
C GLY A 39 8.18 22.27 -15.97
N PHE A 40 8.73 21.47 -15.05
CA PHE A 40 10.14 21.05 -15.10
C PHE A 40 10.38 19.96 -16.16
N CYS A 41 9.36 19.16 -16.49
CA CYS A 41 9.42 18.18 -17.56
C CYS A 41 8.03 17.94 -18.16
N ASP A 42 7.97 17.44 -19.39
CA ASP A 42 6.73 17.02 -20.03
C ASP A 42 6.44 15.52 -19.86
N VAL A 43 7.47 14.72 -19.60
CA VAL A 43 7.40 13.27 -19.51
C VAL A 43 8.38 12.77 -18.45
N ALA A 44 7.95 11.79 -17.66
CA ALA A 44 8.73 11.17 -16.61
C ALA A 44 8.55 9.64 -16.62
N LEU A 45 9.65 8.92 -16.35
CA LEU A 45 9.64 7.49 -16.10
C LEU A 45 9.62 7.24 -14.58
N VAL A 46 8.55 6.62 -14.09
CA VAL A 46 8.44 6.14 -12.72
C VAL A 46 8.74 4.64 -12.74
N ILE A 47 9.70 4.18 -11.94
CA ILE A 47 10.08 2.77 -11.88
C ILE A 47 10.26 2.31 -10.44
N GLY A 48 9.64 1.17 -10.12
CA GLY A 48 9.84 0.43 -8.87
C GLY A 48 10.30 -0.99 -9.20
N ALA A 49 11.29 -1.48 -8.47
CA ALA A 49 11.71 -2.88 -8.56
C ALA A 49 12.18 -3.34 -7.19
N ASP A 50 11.87 -4.60 -6.87
CA ASP A 50 12.29 -5.21 -5.62
C ASP A 50 12.67 -6.68 -5.82
N THR A 51 13.56 -7.17 -4.96
CA THR A 51 13.96 -8.57 -4.88
C THR A 51 14.04 -8.91 -3.41
N THR A 52 13.27 -9.90 -3.00
CA THR A 52 12.97 -10.15 -1.59
C THR A 52 13.52 -11.50 -1.13
N PRO A 53 14.16 -11.57 0.06
CA PRO A 53 14.57 -12.84 0.61
C PRO A 53 13.33 -13.69 0.94
N LYS A 54 13.53 -15.02 1.02
CA LYS A 54 12.49 -15.93 1.52
C LYS A 54 12.26 -15.69 3.01
N GLY A 55 11.01 -15.78 3.44
CA GLY A 55 10.61 -15.63 4.83
C GLY A 55 10.25 -14.19 5.21
N PHE A 56 10.26 -13.90 6.51
CA PHE A 56 9.95 -12.56 7.00
C PHE A 56 11.05 -11.56 6.64
N PHE A 57 10.65 -10.31 6.40
CA PHE A 57 11.60 -9.23 6.30
C PHE A 57 12.36 -9.07 7.62
N ALA A 58 13.69 -8.97 7.48
CA ALA A 58 14.55 -8.56 8.57
C ALA A 58 14.41 -7.05 8.80
N PRO A 59 14.68 -6.56 10.02
CA PRO A 59 14.82 -5.13 10.26
C PRO A 59 15.88 -4.53 9.33
N VAL A 60 15.71 -3.24 9.03
CA VAL A 60 16.75 -2.48 8.32
C VAL A 60 18.06 -2.58 9.09
N GLY A 61 19.15 -2.88 8.38
CA GLY A 61 20.46 -3.10 8.99
C GLY A 61 20.99 -1.91 9.79
N GLY A 62 21.85 -2.23 10.76
CA GLY A 62 22.49 -1.28 11.67
C GLY A 62 21.80 -1.18 13.03
N GLU A 63 22.51 -0.59 14.00
CA GLU A 63 22.00 -0.31 15.34
C GLU A 63 21.26 1.04 15.35
N ARG A 64 19.94 1.02 15.21
CA ARG A 64 19.12 2.23 15.11
C ARG A 64 18.19 2.36 16.32
N LYS A 65 18.76 2.48 17.50
CA LYS A 65 18.01 2.42 18.78
C LYS A 65 16.89 3.47 18.96
N ASN A 66 16.92 4.56 18.18
CA ASN A 66 15.87 5.59 18.19
C ASN A 66 14.90 5.48 17.01
N ASP A 67 15.12 4.54 16.09
CA ASP A 67 14.21 4.26 14.98
C ASP A 67 13.08 3.38 15.51
N PRO A 68 11.82 3.82 15.38
CA PRO A 68 10.71 3.06 15.95
C PRO A 68 10.50 1.68 15.28
N ASP A 69 10.81 1.52 14.00
CA ASP A 69 10.75 0.23 13.31
C ASP A 69 11.86 -0.70 13.83
N TRP A 70 13.06 -0.15 14.05
CA TRP A 70 14.14 -0.91 14.70
C TRP A 70 13.74 -1.38 16.11
N GLN A 71 13.16 -0.50 16.92
CA GLN A 71 12.69 -0.83 18.27
C GLN A 71 11.62 -1.90 18.25
N ARG A 72 10.65 -1.80 17.33
CA ARG A 72 9.62 -2.82 17.11
C ARG A 72 10.22 -4.21 16.89
N PHE A 73 11.20 -4.33 15.99
CA PHE A 73 11.83 -5.62 15.69
C PHE A 73 12.69 -6.12 16.86
N HIS A 74 13.49 -5.27 17.50
CA HIS A 74 14.52 -5.71 18.45
C HIS A 74 14.06 -5.77 19.91
N LEU A 75 13.13 -4.91 20.32
CA LEU A 75 12.65 -4.84 21.70
C LEU A 75 11.37 -5.67 21.90
N ILE A 76 10.46 -5.63 20.92
CA ILE A 76 9.15 -6.29 21.01
C ILE A 76 9.17 -7.63 20.28
N GLY A 77 10.05 -7.81 19.28
CA GLY A 77 10.04 -8.99 18.42
C GLY A 77 8.87 -9.00 17.43
N ALA A 78 8.27 -7.85 17.15
CA ALA A 78 7.07 -7.72 16.33
C ALA A 78 7.41 -7.65 14.83
N THR A 79 7.38 -8.78 14.13
CA THR A 79 7.44 -8.83 12.67
C THR A 79 6.21 -8.16 12.05
N ASN A 80 6.19 -7.98 10.71
CA ASN A 80 5.03 -7.39 10.02
C ASN A 80 3.72 -8.17 10.28
N THR A 81 3.80 -9.51 10.38
CA THR A 81 2.61 -10.34 10.61
C THR A 81 2.02 -10.15 12.00
N VAL A 82 2.86 -9.83 13.01
CA VAL A 82 2.39 -9.51 14.36
C VAL A 82 1.53 -8.25 14.34
N TYR A 83 1.98 -7.21 13.65
CA TYR A 83 1.20 -5.98 13.51
C TYR A 83 -0.12 -6.20 12.76
N PHE A 84 -0.10 -6.93 11.65
CA PHE A 84 -1.35 -7.25 10.92
C PHE A 84 -2.33 -8.02 11.81
N ALA A 85 -1.82 -8.94 12.62
CA ALA A 85 -2.64 -9.74 13.54
C ALA A 85 -3.25 -8.91 14.68
N LEU A 86 -2.53 -7.89 15.19
CA LEU A 86 -3.07 -6.95 16.18
C LEU A 86 -4.27 -6.16 15.61
N LEU A 87 -4.15 -5.67 14.37
CA LEU A 87 -5.26 -5.01 13.68
C LEU A 87 -6.43 -5.97 13.43
N ALA A 88 -6.13 -7.18 12.95
CA ALA A 88 -7.15 -8.20 12.75
C ALA A 88 -7.89 -8.53 14.05
N ARG A 89 -7.18 -8.75 15.16
CA ARG A 89 -7.79 -8.98 16.47
C ARG A 89 -8.66 -7.82 16.92
N ARG A 90 -8.17 -6.58 16.81
CA ARG A 90 -8.95 -5.38 17.14
C ARG A 90 -10.23 -5.30 16.31
N ARG A 91 -10.17 -5.64 15.02
CA ARG A 91 -11.35 -5.70 14.14
C ARG A 91 -12.36 -6.75 14.61
N MET A 92 -11.88 -7.94 14.99
CA MET A 92 -12.74 -8.98 15.58
C MET A 92 -13.41 -8.49 16.86
N ASP A 93 -12.67 -7.81 17.74
CA ASP A 93 -13.17 -7.35 19.04
C ASP A 93 -14.17 -6.19 18.91
N LEU A 94 -13.94 -5.24 17.98
CA LEU A 94 -14.78 -4.05 17.80
C LEU A 94 -16.00 -4.30 16.91
N TYR A 95 -15.85 -5.10 15.86
CA TYR A 95 -16.86 -5.25 14.81
C TYR A 95 -17.39 -6.68 14.66
N GLY A 96 -16.88 -7.64 15.44
CA GLY A 96 -17.32 -9.02 15.38
C GLY A 96 -16.85 -9.78 14.13
N ALA A 97 -15.83 -9.28 13.43
CA ALA A 97 -15.24 -9.98 12.29
C ALA A 97 -14.74 -11.38 12.69
N THR A 98 -14.77 -12.32 11.74
CA THR A 98 -14.41 -13.71 11.95
C THR A 98 -13.29 -14.14 11.00
N VAL A 99 -12.64 -15.28 11.32
CA VAL A 99 -11.67 -15.89 10.41
C VAL A 99 -12.31 -16.36 9.10
N ASP A 100 -13.63 -16.58 9.08
CA ASP A 100 -14.36 -16.92 7.86
C ASP A 100 -14.50 -15.70 6.95
N ASP A 101 -14.70 -14.50 7.51
CA ASP A 101 -14.70 -13.24 6.76
C ASP A 101 -13.34 -13.02 6.08
N PHE A 102 -12.25 -13.24 6.82
CA PHE A 102 -10.89 -13.17 6.29
C PHE A 102 -10.65 -14.20 5.18
N ALA A 103 -11.15 -15.43 5.35
CA ALA A 103 -11.05 -16.47 4.34
C ALA A 103 -11.81 -16.13 3.05
N ASN A 104 -12.98 -15.47 3.16
CA ASN A 104 -13.74 -15.02 1.99
C ASN A 104 -12.96 -14.02 1.13
N VAL A 105 -12.24 -13.08 1.77
CA VAL A 105 -11.36 -12.14 1.07
C VAL A 105 -10.29 -12.90 0.28
N LYS A 106 -9.64 -13.90 0.90
CA LYS A 106 -8.63 -14.72 0.20
C LYS A 106 -9.21 -15.46 -1.01
N VAL A 107 -10.37 -16.09 -0.87
CA VAL A 107 -11.02 -16.81 -1.97
C VAL A 107 -11.33 -15.86 -3.12
N LYS A 108 -11.82 -14.66 -2.83
CA LYS A 108 -12.05 -13.61 -3.81
C LYS A 108 -10.74 -13.19 -4.51
N ASN A 109 -9.67 -12.89 -3.76
CA ASN A 109 -8.37 -12.51 -4.34
C ASN A 109 -7.80 -13.62 -5.24
N ALA A 110 -7.88 -14.88 -4.81
CA ALA A 110 -7.42 -16.03 -5.58
C ALA A 110 -8.18 -16.17 -6.92
N ARG A 111 -9.50 -15.94 -6.92
CA ARG A 111 -10.32 -15.96 -8.14
C ARG A 111 -9.91 -14.85 -9.12
N HIS A 112 -9.66 -13.63 -8.64
CA HIS A 112 -9.19 -12.54 -9.50
C HIS A 112 -7.77 -12.78 -10.05
N GLY A 113 -6.91 -13.42 -9.26
CA GLY A 113 -5.55 -13.79 -9.69
C GLY A 113 -5.48 -14.98 -10.67
N LEU A 114 -6.53 -15.80 -10.79
CA LEU A 114 -6.50 -17.08 -11.51
C LEU A 114 -6.03 -16.95 -12.96
N ASN A 115 -6.59 -15.96 -13.68
CA ASN A 115 -6.32 -15.73 -15.10
C ASN A 115 -5.24 -14.66 -15.35
N ASN A 116 -4.73 -14.02 -14.30
CA ASN A 116 -3.68 -13.02 -14.44
C ASN A 116 -2.33 -13.72 -14.69
N PRO A 117 -1.68 -13.53 -15.85
CA PRO A 117 -0.39 -14.17 -16.15
C PRO A 117 0.73 -13.71 -15.21
N ASN A 118 0.59 -12.52 -14.61
CA ASN A 118 1.56 -11.95 -13.68
C ASN A 118 1.28 -12.30 -12.21
N ALA A 119 0.16 -12.97 -11.91
CA ALA A 119 -0.12 -13.38 -10.54
C ALA A 119 0.83 -14.48 -10.10
N ARG A 120 1.40 -14.33 -8.89
CA ARG A 120 2.27 -15.35 -8.27
C ARG A 120 1.53 -16.68 -8.08
N TYR A 121 0.29 -16.60 -7.62
CA TYR A 121 -0.58 -17.76 -7.39
C TYR A 121 -1.73 -17.72 -8.38
N ARG A 122 -1.76 -18.71 -9.27
CA ARG A 122 -2.78 -18.89 -10.30
C ARG A 122 -3.59 -20.16 -10.02
N LYS A 123 -4.15 -20.22 -8.81
CA LYS A 123 -4.92 -21.37 -8.30
C LYS A 123 -6.10 -20.85 -7.50
N GLU A 124 -7.21 -21.56 -7.59
CA GLU A 124 -8.36 -21.30 -6.71
C GLU A 124 -8.01 -21.61 -5.26
N ALA A 125 -8.64 -20.88 -4.34
CA ALA A 125 -8.62 -21.15 -2.92
C ALA A 125 -10.05 -21.49 -2.46
N SER A 126 -10.17 -22.31 -1.42
CA SER A 126 -11.43 -22.57 -0.74
C SER A 126 -11.36 -22.10 0.70
N ILE A 127 -12.50 -21.73 1.28
CA ILE A 127 -12.58 -21.30 2.69
C ILE A 127 -11.97 -22.38 3.59
N ALA A 128 -12.38 -23.64 3.42
CA ALA A 128 -11.82 -24.76 4.18
C ALA A 128 -10.30 -24.88 4.02
N GLY A 129 -9.75 -24.62 2.83
CA GLY A 129 -8.30 -24.62 2.60
C GLY A 129 -7.57 -23.48 3.31
N VAL A 130 -8.17 -22.28 3.36
CA VAL A 130 -7.63 -21.14 4.10
C VAL A 130 -7.65 -21.42 5.60
N LEU A 131 -8.78 -21.89 6.13
CA LEU A 131 -8.94 -22.25 7.54
C LEU A 131 -8.08 -23.46 7.97
N ALA A 132 -7.70 -24.33 7.04
CA ALA A 132 -6.77 -25.43 7.31
C ALA A 132 -5.29 -25.00 7.22
N SER A 133 -5.00 -23.81 6.69
CA SER A 133 -3.61 -23.35 6.53
C SER A 133 -2.97 -23.00 7.88
N PRO A 134 -1.63 -23.11 8.01
CA PRO A 134 -0.94 -22.86 9.28
C PRO A 134 -1.22 -21.47 9.84
N VAL A 135 -1.46 -21.38 11.15
CA VAL A 135 -1.48 -20.08 11.84
C VAL A 135 -0.06 -19.49 11.81
N VAL A 136 0.05 -18.22 11.41
CA VAL A 136 1.33 -17.51 11.38
C VAL A 136 1.39 -16.50 12.52
N SER A 137 0.33 -15.72 12.71
CA SER A 137 0.17 -14.78 13.82
C SER A 137 -1.31 -14.67 14.12
N GLU A 138 -1.78 -15.35 15.16
CA GLU A 138 -3.20 -15.46 15.52
C GLU A 138 -3.89 -14.07 15.54
N PRO A 139 -4.98 -13.84 14.76
CA PRO A 139 -5.84 -14.82 14.07
C PRO A 139 -5.45 -15.15 12.61
N LEU A 140 -4.40 -14.53 12.07
CA LEU A 140 -4.02 -14.65 10.67
C LEU A 140 -3.28 -15.95 10.37
N ARG A 141 -3.75 -16.63 9.33
CA ARG A 141 -3.15 -17.85 8.79
C ARG A 141 -2.26 -17.54 7.60
N LEU A 142 -1.51 -18.55 7.14
CA LEU A 142 -0.55 -18.41 6.05
C LEU A 142 -1.18 -17.87 4.77
N LEU A 143 -2.40 -18.30 4.45
CA LEU A 143 -3.09 -17.86 3.24
C LEU A 143 -3.74 -16.48 3.38
N ASP A 144 -3.83 -15.93 4.59
CA ASP A 144 -4.30 -14.56 4.85
C ASP A 144 -3.23 -13.50 4.60
N ILE A 145 -1.96 -13.89 4.54
CA ILE A 145 -0.81 -12.97 4.52
C ILE A 145 -0.20 -12.93 3.11
N CYS A 146 0.15 -11.74 2.63
CA CYS A 146 0.81 -11.56 1.34
C CYS A 146 2.14 -12.33 1.26
N ALA A 147 2.46 -12.86 0.08
CA ALA A 147 3.74 -13.54 -0.15
C ALA A 147 4.81 -12.58 -0.65
N THR A 148 6.05 -12.75 -0.19
CA THR A 148 7.20 -12.01 -0.72
C THR A 148 7.44 -12.37 -2.19
N SER A 149 7.63 -11.37 -3.04
CA SER A 149 7.77 -11.53 -4.49
C SER A 149 8.85 -10.63 -5.05
N ASP A 150 9.55 -11.14 -6.05
CA ASP A 150 10.45 -10.35 -6.87
C ASP A 150 9.66 -9.78 -8.03
N GLY A 151 9.93 -8.54 -8.40
CA GLY A 151 9.17 -7.89 -9.47
C GLY A 151 9.61 -6.47 -9.74
N ALA A 152 9.15 -5.96 -10.88
CA ALA A 152 9.30 -4.56 -11.25
C ALA A 152 8.06 -4.08 -12.00
N ALA A 153 7.77 -2.79 -11.85
CA ALA A 153 6.74 -2.09 -12.60
C ALA A 153 7.27 -0.71 -13.00
N ALA A 154 6.83 -0.21 -14.14
CA ALA A 154 7.18 1.11 -14.63
C ALA A 154 5.96 1.80 -15.26
N LEU A 155 5.88 3.12 -15.06
CA LEU A 155 4.89 4.00 -15.66
C LEU A 155 5.59 5.11 -16.42
N ILE A 156 5.13 5.39 -17.64
CA ILE A 156 5.47 6.63 -18.36
C ILE A 156 4.33 7.60 -18.10
N VAL A 157 4.62 8.68 -17.40
CA VAL A 157 3.64 9.72 -17.05
C VAL A 157 4.00 10.97 -17.86
N ALA A 158 3.01 11.59 -18.49
CA ALA A 158 3.22 12.75 -19.34
C ALA A 158 2.20 13.86 -19.08
N SER A 159 2.57 15.09 -19.41
CA SER A 159 1.65 16.22 -19.46
C SER A 159 0.55 15.94 -20.50
N LYS A 160 -0.65 16.47 -20.26
CA LYS A 160 -1.78 16.31 -21.18
C LYS A 160 -1.42 16.77 -22.60
N ALA A 161 -0.79 17.94 -22.71
CA ALA A 161 -0.38 18.53 -23.98
C ALA A 161 0.68 17.65 -24.70
N PHE A 162 1.65 17.11 -23.96
CA PHE A 162 2.64 16.21 -24.54
C PHE A 162 1.99 14.92 -25.05
N ALA A 163 1.09 14.31 -24.26
CA ALA A 163 0.37 13.11 -24.64
C ALA A 163 -0.52 13.34 -25.87
N GLU A 164 -1.31 14.42 -25.90
CA GLU A 164 -2.16 14.78 -27.06
C GLU A 164 -1.33 14.97 -28.33
N LYS A 165 -0.21 15.70 -28.23
CA LYS A 165 0.69 15.96 -29.37
C LYS A 165 1.26 14.66 -29.97
N HIS A 166 1.60 13.68 -29.15
CA HIS A 166 2.29 12.47 -29.61
C HIS A 166 1.35 11.29 -29.91
N LEU A 167 0.18 11.24 -29.28
CA LEU A 167 -0.81 10.17 -29.48
C LEU A 167 -1.91 10.57 -30.47
N GLY A 168 -2.13 11.87 -30.70
CA GLY A 168 -3.20 12.40 -31.55
C GLY A 168 -4.60 12.34 -30.92
N SER A 169 -4.82 11.43 -29.97
CA SER A 169 -6.02 11.31 -29.14
C SER A 169 -5.65 10.82 -27.74
N LEU A 170 -6.42 11.21 -26.73
CA LEU A 170 -6.32 10.70 -25.36
C LEU A 170 -7.37 9.63 -25.04
N ASP A 171 -8.17 9.22 -26.02
CA ASP A 171 -9.17 8.19 -25.81
C ASP A 171 -8.52 6.88 -25.33
N GLY A 172 -9.04 6.33 -24.23
CA GLY A 172 -8.47 5.16 -23.56
C GLY A 172 -7.17 5.39 -22.76
N VAL A 173 -6.65 6.63 -22.66
CA VAL A 173 -5.45 6.94 -21.86
C VAL A 173 -5.84 7.31 -20.42
N PRO A 174 -5.41 6.55 -19.40
CA PRO A 174 -5.73 6.86 -18.01
C PRO A 174 -5.10 8.19 -17.56
N SER A 175 -5.85 9.00 -16.82
CA SER A 175 -5.36 10.24 -16.21
C SER A 175 -5.19 10.08 -14.70
N VAL A 176 -4.10 10.61 -14.14
CA VAL A 176 -3.91 10.70 -12.69
C VAL A 176 -4.60 11.96 -12.16
N ARG A 177 -5.82 11.80 -11.63
CA ARG A 177 -6.61 12.93 -11.09
C ARG A 177 -6.06 13.42 -9.75
N ALA A 178 -5.76 12.51 -8.83
CA ALA A 178 -5.25 12.82 -7.51
C ALA A 178 -4.18 11.83 -7.05
N VAL A 179 -3.30 12.28 -6.16
CA VAL A 179 -2.42 11.40 -5.37
C VAL A 179 -2.27 12.00 -3.98
N SER A 180 -2.82 11.31 -2.97
CA SER A 180 -2.72 11.73 -1.57
C SER A 180 -1.65 10.93 -0.85
N LEU A 181 -0.76 11.63 -0.15
CA LEU A 181 0.29 11.07 0.71
C LEU A 181 0.24 11.82 2.03
N GLN A 182 -0.21 11.16 3.10
CA GLN A 182 -0.32 11.78 4.42
C GLN A 182 0.31 10.91 5.50
N SER A 183 0.93 11.57 6.47
CA SER A 183 1.33 10.95 7.73
C SER A 183 0.18 10.99 8.73
N PRO A 184 0.15 10.10 9.73
CA PRO A 184 -0.72 10.26 10.89
C PRO A 184 -0.54 11.63 11.58
N GLN A 185 -1.62 12.14 12.18
CA GLN A 185 -1.61 13.36 13.00
C GLN A 185 -1.66 13.00 14.49
N TYR A 186 -1.08 13.84 15.33
CA TYR A 186 -1.26 13.78 16.78
C TYR A 186 -2.53 14.56 17.20
N PRO A 187 -3.34 14.05 18.15
CA PRO A 187 -3.26 12.73 18.77
C PRO A 187 -3.83 11.62 17.87
N GLN A 188 -3.39 10.39 18.10
CA GLN A 188 -3.87 9.18 17.44
C GLN A 188 -4.47 8.20 18.47
N HIS A 189 -5.61 7.59 18.14
CA HIS A 189 -6.27 6.54 18.92
C HIS A 189 -6.09 5.14 18.30
N LEU A 190 -5.73 5.06 17.01
CA LEU A 190 -5.41 3.80 16.35
C LEU A 190 -3.99 3.38 16.74
N PRO A 191 -3.81 2.29 17.51
CA PRO A 191 -2.48 1.77 17.82
C PRO A 191 -1.93 1.13 16.55
N GLU A 192 -1.17 1.89 15.78
CA GLU A 192 -0.50 1.44 14.57
C GLU A 192 1.00 1.48 14.73
N LEU A 193 1.74 0.72 13.91
CA LEU A 193 3.19 0.76 13.98
C LEU A 193 3.71 2.17 13.68
N PRO A 194 4.68 2.66 14.45
CA PRO A 194 5.38 1.97 15.55
C PRO A 194 4.73 2.11 16.94
N ASP A 195 3.76 3.01 17.07
CA ASP A 195 3.10 3.46 18.28
C ASP A 195 1.94 2.54 18.73
N ILE A 196 2.23 1.24 18.91
CA ILE A 196 1.21 0.22 19.23
C ILE A 196 0.69 0.23 20.67
N ALA A 197 1.28 1.05 21.55
CA ALA A 197 0.99 1.06 22.98
C ALA A 197 0.64 2.47 23.52
N THR A 198 0.44 3.44 22.63
CA THR A 198 0.17 4.83 22.98
C THR A 198 -1.18 5.25 22.44
N ASP A 199 -2.21 5.22 23.30
CA ASP A 199 -3.46 5.92 23.03
C ASP A 199 -3.36 7.35 23.56
N SER A 200 -2.90 8.24 22.70
CA SER A 200 -2.78 9.66 23.04
C SER A 200 -4.14 10.35 23.19
N THR A 201 -5.24 9.70 22.78
CA THR A 201 -6.58 10.27 22.93
C THR A 201 -7.15 10.17 24.33
N ALA A 202 -6.52 9.39 25.20
CA ALA A 202 -6.82 9.36 26.63
C ALA A 202 -6.60 10.72 27.32
N VAL A 203 -5.77 11.60 26.73
CA VAL A 203 -5.38 12.90 27.34
C VAL A 203 -5.65 14.11 26.44
N VAL A 204 -5.77 13.93 25.12
CA VAL A 204 -6.09 15.00 24.15
C VAL A 204 -7.20 14.51 23.22
N PRO A 205 -8.28 15.28 22.97
CA PRO A 205 -9.34 14.84 22.06
C PRO A 205 -8.81 14.39 20.69
N GLY A 206 -9.26 13.22 20.24
CA GLY A 206 -8.92 12.68 18.92
C GLY A 206 -9.41 13.55 17.76
N PRO A 207 -8.79 13.45 16.56
CA PRO A 207 -9.33 14.07 15.36
C PRO A 207 -10.68 13.43 14.99
N GLU A 208 -11.56 14.21 14.35
CA GLU A 208 -12.87 13.72 13.89
C GLU A 208 -12.74 12.59 12.85
N ARG A 209 -11.73 12.70 11.98
CA ARG A 209 -11.41 11.72 10.92
C ARG A 209 -10.09 11.04 11.24
N VAL A 210 -10.02 9.72 11.09
CA VAL A 210 -8.77 8.98 11.31
C VAL A 210 -7.82 9.21 10.13
N PHE A 211 -6.52 8.99 10.31
CA PHE A 211 -5.55 9.35 9.25
C PHE A 211 -5.82 8.62 7.91
N LYS A 212 -6.31 7.36 7.95
CA LYS A 212 -6.69 6.61 6.74
C LYS A 212 -7.83 7.29 5.98
N ASP A 213 -8.84 7.80 6.71
CA ASP A 213 -9.93 8.59 6.12
C ASP A 213 -9.38 9.89 5.52
N GLN A 214 -8.49 10.58 6.24
CA GLN A 214 -7.91 11.84 5.77
C GLN A 214 -7.13 11.69 4.47
N ILE A 215 -6.42 10.57 4.27
CA ILE A 215 -5.75 10.24 3.00
C ILE A 215 -6.77 10.25 1.86
N LEU A 216 -7.92 9.63 2.07
CA LEU A 216 -8.96 9.49 1.06
C LEU A 216 -9.74 10.78 0.86
N ASP A 217 -10.03 11.53 1.93
CA ASP A 217 -10.65 12.86 1.86
C ASP A 217 -9.86 13.79 0.94
N ALA A 218 -8.53 13.83 1.09
CA ALA A 218 -7.71 14.66 0.22
C ALA A 218 -7.67 14.14 -1.22
N ALA A 219 -7.65 12.82 -1.43
CA ALA A 219 -7.66 12.23 -2.77
C ALA A 219 -8.98 12.52 -3.50
N TYR A 220 -10.12 12.32 -2.83
CA TYR A 220 -11.45 12.62 -3.35
C TYR A 220 -11.64 14.12 -3.61
N ALA A 221 -11.21 14.97 -2.68
CA ALA A 221 -11.27 16.42 -2.84
C ALA A 221 -10.42 16.91 -4.03
N GLU A 222 -9.18 16.41 -4.18
CA GLU A 222 -8.32 16.77 -5.32
C GLU A 222 -8.89 16.23 -6.66
N ALA A 223 -9.45 15.03 -6.65
CA ALA A 223 -10.01 14.40 -7.85
C ALA A 223 -11.39 14.96 -8.25
N GLY A 224 -12.12 15.58 -7.31
CA GLY A 224 -13.48 16.06 -7.50
C GLY A 224 -14.50 14.93 -7.70
N ILE A 225 -14.33 13.80 -7.03
CA ILE A 225 -15.20 12.61 -7.10
C ILE A 225 -15.47 12.04 -5.70
N GLY A 226 -16.50 11.21 -5.57
CA GLY A 226 -16.81 10.43 -4.37
C GLY A 226 -16.64 8.91 -4.56
N PRO A 227 -16.82 8.11 -3.49
CA PRO A 227 -16.79 6.64 -3.57
C PRO A 227 -17.80 6.07 -4.57
N GLU A 228 -18.95 6.71 -4.73
CA GLU A 228 -20.00 6.33 -5.68
C GLU A 228 -19.59 6.45 -7.16
N ASP A 229 -18.55 7.23 -7.44
CA ASP A 229 -17.99 7.40 -8.79
C ASP A 229 -16.97 6.30 -9.14
N LEU A 230 -16.58 5.46 -8.17
CA LEU A 230 -15.60 4.41 -8.38
C LEU A 230 -16.24 3.16 -8.99
N SER A 231 -15.73 2.76 -10.17
CA SER A 231 -16.11 1.49 -10.80
C SER A 231 -15.15 0.34 -10.49
N LEU A 232 -13.99 0.63 -9.88
CA LEU A 232 -12.94 -0.34 -9.54
C LEU A 232 -12.07 0.23 -8.42
N ALA A 233 -11.72 -0.62 -7.45
CA ALA A 233 -10.74 -0.31 -6.41
C ALA A 233 -9.67 -1.42 -6.36
N GLU A 234 -8.40 -1.03 -6.57
CA GLU A 234 -7.23 -1.86 -6.27
C GLU A 234 -6.76 -1.49 -4.86
N VAL A 235 -7.06 -2.38 -3.90
CA VAL A 235 -6.95 -2.09 -2.47
C VAL A 235 -5.76 -2.82 -1.88
N TYR A 236 -5.07 -2.16 -0.94
CA TYR A 236 -3.83 -2.66 -0.37
C TYR A 236 -4.08 -3.82 0.61
N ASP A 237 -3.78 -5.06 0.18
CA ASP A 237 -4.20 -6.33 0.81
C ASP A 237 -3.05 -7.13 1.47
N LEU A 238 -2.17 -6.46 2.23
CA LEU A 238 -1.08 -7.14 2.96
C LEU A 238 -1.57 -8.29 3.85
N SER A 239 -2.76 -8.12 4.42
CA SER A 239 -3.53 -9.20 5.03
C SER A 239 -4.99 -9.08 4.62
N THR A 240 -5.70 -10.20 4.61
CA THR A 240 -7.15 -10.25 4.34
C THR A 240 -7.97 -9.38 5.29
N ALA A 241 -7.55 -9.25 6.55
CA ALA A 241 -8.19 -8.36 7.51
C ALA A 241 -8.01 -6.88 7.16
N LEU A 242 -6.79 -6.47 6.76
CA LEU A 242 -6.48 -5.07 6.41
C LEU A 242 -7.21 -4.62 5.14
N GLU A 243 -7.44 -5.54 4.20
CA GLU A 243 -8.21 -5.24 2.99
C GLU A 243 -9.65 -4.79 3.33
N LEU A 244 -10.28 -5.42 4.34
CA LEU A 244 -11.61 -5.02 4.81
C LEU A 244 -11.60 -3.62 5.44
N ASP A 245 -10.58 -3.28 6.24
CA ASP A 245 -10.44 -1.94 6.81
C ASP A 245 -10.39 -0.89 5.69
N TRP A 246 -9.65 -1.16 4.62
CA TRP A 246 -9.54 -0.23 3.51
C TRP A 246 -10.84 -0.06 2.72
N TYR A 247 -11.69 -1.09 2.60
CA TYR A 247 -13.00 -0.94 1.96
C TYR A 247 -13.85 0.08 2.73
N GLU A 248 -13.88 -0.04 4.06
CA GLU A 248 -14.64 0.86 4.92
C GLU A 248 -14.11 2.29 4.87
N HIS A 249 -12.78 2.47 4.92
CA HIS A 249 -12.17 3.79 4.76
C HIS A 249 -12.45 4.39 3.37
N LEU A 250 -12.44 3.57 2.31
CA LEU A 250 -12.82 3.97 0.95
C LEU A 250 -14.29 4.36 0.82
N GLY A 251 -15.15 3.97 1.76
CA GLY A 251 -16.59 4.18 1.70
C GLY A 251 -17.31 3.19 0.77
N LEU A 252 -16.78 1.97 0.62
CA LEU A 252 -17.26 0.91 -0.27
C LEU A 252 -17.92 -0.26 0.48
#